data_AF-A0AAD8AG75-F1
#
_entry.id   AF-A0AAD8AG75-F1
#
_cell.length_a   1.000
_cell.length_b   1.000
_cell.length_c   1.000
_cell.angle_alpha   90.00
_cell.angle_beta   90.00
_cell.angle_gamma   90.00
#
_symmetry.space_group_name_H-M   'P 1'
#
loop_
_entity.id
_entity.type
_entity.pdbx_description
1 polymer ?
#
loop_
_entity_poly.entity_id
_entity_poly.type
_entity_poly.pdbx_seq_one_letter_code
_entity_poly.pdbx_strand_id
1 'polypeptide(L)' 'CSRRVEELKKTRNDVSLHCNEQGNYETLQCDDGLCWCAEEKSGLPTSRIVPEGMMTMLYC' A
#
# COMPACT_ATOMS: atom_id res chain seq x y z
N CYS A 1 -1.90 -3.05 8.48
CA CYS A 1 -1.57 -3.65 7.17
C CYS A 1 -1.69 -5.17 7.17
N SER A 2 -0.93 -5.92 8.00
CA SER A 2 -0.80 -7.39 7.87
C SER A 2 -2.14 -8.14 7.89
N ARG A 3 -3.02 -7.80 8.84
CA ARG A 3 -4.37 -8.38 8.89
C ARG A 3 -5.17 -8.16 7.60
N ARG A 4 -5.11 -6.95 7.03
CA ARG A 4 -5.81 -6.59 5.79
C ARG A 4 -5.27 -7.40 4.61
N VAL A 5 -3.95 -7.59 4.54
CA VAL A 5 -3.31 -8.42 3.51
C VAL A 5 -3.78 -9.87 3.60
N GLU A 6 -3.83 -10.45 4.80
CA GLU A 6 -4.34 -11.82 4.99
C GLU A 6 -5.80 -11.97 4.57
N GLU A 7 -6.64 -10.97 4.88
CA GLU A 7 -8.04 -10.96 4.46
C GLU A 7 -8.18 -10.87 2.94
N LEU A 8 -7.42 -9.99 2.27
CA LEU A 8 -7.46 -9.83 0.82
C LEU A 8 -6.92 -11.04 0.08
N LYS A 9 -5.89 -11.71 0.64
CA LYS A 9 -5.31 -12.95 0.08
C LYS A 9 -6.30 -14.12 0.01
N LYS A 10 -7.46 -14.04 0.66
CA LYS A 10 -8.53 -15.04 0.53
C LYS A 10 -9.29 -14.94 -0.79
N THR A 11 -9.30 -13.77 -1.43
CA THR A 11 -10.06 -13.52 -2.67
C THR A 11 -9.17 -13.11 -3.84
N ARG A 12 -8.00 -12.53 -3.59
CA ARG A 12 -7.05 -12.05 -4.59
C ARG A 12 -5.63 -12.52 -4.24
N ASN A 13 -4.93 -13.18 -5.16
CA ASN A 13 -3.60 -13.72 -4.87
C ASN A 13 -2.47 -12.70 -5.08
N ASP A 14 -2.73 -11.65 -5.84
CA ASP A 14 -1.81 -10.58 -6.27
C ASP A 14 -1.83 -9.35 -5.35
N VAL A 15 -2.14 -9.53 -4.06
CA VAL A 15 -2.08 -8.44 -3.08
C VAL A 15 -0.62 -8.06 -2.80
N SER A 16 -0.24 -6.82 -3.11
CA SER A 16 1.12 -6.31 -2.95
C SER A 16 1.26 -5.17 -1.93
N LEU A 17 0.27 -4.95 -1.07
CA LEU A 17 0.38 -3.97 0.02
C LEU A 17 1.62 -4.24 0.89
N HIS A 18 2.33 -3.17 1.23
CA HIS A 18 3.60 -3.22 1.93
C HIS A 18 3.40 -2.97 3.43
N CYS A 19 3.80 -3.92 4.27
CA CYS A 19 3.66 -3.81 5.72
C CYS A 19 5.04 -3.74 6.39
N ASN A 20 5.20 -2.83 7.36
CA ASN A 20 6.42 -2.77 8.17
C ASN A 20 6.48 -3.91 9.21
N GLU A 21 7.58 -4.01 9.94
CA GLU A 21 7.81 -5.09 10.94
C GLU A 21 6.77 -5.13 12.07
N GLN A 22 6.13 -4.00 12.36
CA GLN A 22 5.05 -3.90 13.36
C GLN A 22 3.67 -4.29 12.79
N GLY A 23 3.60 -4.56 11.48
CA GLY A 23 2.38 -4.89 10.76
C GLY A 23 1.52 -3.69 10.34
N ASN A 24 2.05 -2.47 10.50
CA ASN A 24 1.46 -1.24 9.98
C ASN A 24 1.76 -1.06 8.49
N TYR A 25 1.12 -0.09 7.83
CA TYR A 25 1.39 0.23 6.43
C TYR A 25 2.71 0.99 6.31
N GLU A 26 3.57 0.61 5.36
CA GLU A 26 4.69 1.46 4.94
C GLU A 26 4.18 2.76 4.31
N THR A 27 4.99 3.82 4.36
CA THR A 27 4.59 5.16 3.89
C THR A 27 4.31 5.19 2.39
N LEU A 28 4.92 4.31 1.60
CA LEU A 28 4.57 4.06 0.21
C LEU A 28 3.80 2.74 0.11
N GLN A 29 2.61 2.78 -0.48
CA GLN A 29 1.81 1.60 -0.80
C GLN A 29 1.69 1.45 -2.30
N CYS A 30 1.77 0.20 -2.77
CA CYS A 30 1.52 -0.16 -4.16
C CYS A 30 0.65 -1.41 -4.21
N ASP A 31 -0.45 -1.35 -4.96
CA ASP A 31 -1.38 -2.45 -5.14
C ASP A 31 -2.16 -2.28 -6.44
N ASP A 32 -2.36 -3.37 -7.18
CA ASP A 32 -3.09 -3.39 -8.46
C ASP A 32 -2.56 -2.37 -9.50
N GLY A 33 -1.22 -2.22 -9.57
CA GLY A 33 -0.54 -1.29 -10.48
C GLY A 33 -0.68 0.20 -10.12
N LEU A 34 -1.23 0.51 -8.94
CA LEU A 34 -1.38 1.87 -8.42
C LEU A 34 -0.55 2.04 -7.15
N CYS A 35 0.04 3.22 -6.97
CA CYS A 35 0.81 3.57 -5.79
C CYS A 35 0.35 4.89 -5.16
N TRP A 36 0.49 5.01 -3.85
CA TRP A 36 0.15 6.20 -3.06
C TRP A 36 1.00 6.31 -1.79
N CYS A 37 1.17 7.52 -1.26
CA CYS A 37 1.63 7.69 0.11
C CYS A 37 0.49 7.35 1.06
N ALA A 38 0.76 6.54 2.08
CA ALA A 38 -0.24 6.05 3.02
C ALA A 38 0.02 6.54 4.45
N GLU A 39 -1.06 6.78 5.18
CA GLU A 39 -0.99 6.93 6.63
C GLU A 39 -0.75 5.54 7.28
N GLU A 40 0.22 5.49 8.19
CA GLU A 40 0.79 4.22 8.69
C GLU A 40 -0.24 3.28 9.34
N LYS A 41 -1.26 3.80 10.02
CA LYS A 41 -2.21 2.98 10.79
C LYS A 41 -3.40 2.50 9.95
N SER A 42 -3.88 3.36 9.07
CA SER A 42 -5.11 3.20 8.30
C SER A 42 -4.86 2.74 6.87
N GLY A 43 -3.70 3.05 6.30
CA GLY A 43 -3.38 2.84 4.89
C GLY A 43 -4.03 3.87 3.96
N LEU A 44 -4.70 4.88 4.51
CA LEU A 44 -5.42 5.88 3.72
C LEU A 44 -4.44 6.75 2.93
N PRO A 45 -4.77 7.10 1.67
CA PRO A 45 -3.94 7.98 0.87
C PRO A 45 -3.75 9.36 1.49
N THR A 46 -2.49 9.77 1.66
CA THR A 46 -2.07 11.13 2.01
C THR A 46 -1.56 11.91 0.79
N SER A 47 -1.42 11.24 -0.36
CA SER A 47 -1.03 11.81 -1.65
C SER A 47 -2.08 11.55 -2.74
N ARG A 48 -1.76 11.98 -3.96
CA ARG A 48 -2.43 11.48 -5.16
C ARG A 48 -2.05 10.01 -5.38
N ILE A 49 -3.00 9.25 -5.92
CA ILE A 49 -2.76 7.89 -6.42
C ILE A 49 -2.22 8.00 -7.84
N VAL A 50 -1.14 7.30 -8.13
CA VAL A 50 -0.47 7.32 -9.43
C VAL A 50 -0.27 5.90 -9.95
N PRO A 51 -0.09 5.68 -11.27
CA PRO A 51 0.39 4.39 -11.77
C PRO A 51 1.75 4.04 -11.17
N GLU A 52 2.03 2.76 -10.99
CA GLU A 52 3.29 2.26 -10.38
C GLU A 52 4.55 2.83 -11.07
N GLY A 53 4.53 2.97 -12.39
CA GLY A 53 5.64 3.58 -13.15
C GLY A 53 5.93 5.05 -12.83
N MET A 54 5.06 5.72 -12.06
CA MET A 54 5.23 7.10 -11.59
C MET A 54 5.42 7.18 -10.07
N MET A 55 5.56 6.06 -9.36
CA MET A 55 5.67 6.05 -7.89
C MET A 55 6.86 6.88 -7.37
N THR A 56 7.93 7.00 -8.16
CA THR A 56 9.11 7.81 -7.81
C THR A 56 8.82 9.33 -7.76
N MET A 57 7.65 9.77 -8.21
CA MET A 57 7.19 11.15 -8.06
C MET A 57 6.49 11.40 -6.72
N LEU A 58 6.20 10.33 -5.96
CA LEU A 58 5.66 10.43 -4.61
C LEU A 58 6.84 10.60 -3.62
N TYR A 59 6.83 11.69 -2.86
CA TYR A 59 7.82 11.97 -1.80
C TYR A 59 7.29 11.51 -0.43
N CYS A 60 6.96 10.22 -0.34
CA CYS A 60 6.75 9.54 0.94
C CYS A 60 8.12 9.19 1.57
#